data_AF-A0A3P9IVH2-F1
#
_entry.id   AF-A0A3P9IVH2-F1
#
_cell.length_a   1.000
_cell.length_b   1.000
_cell.length_c   1.000
_cell.angle_alpha   90.00
_cell.angle_beta   90.00
_cell.angle_gamma   90.00
#
_symmetry.space_group_name_H-M   'P 1'
#
loop_
_entity.id
_entity.type
_entity.pdbx_description
1 polymer ?
#
loop_
_entity_poly.entity_id
_entity_poly.type
_entity_poly.pdbx_seq_one_letter_code
_entity_poly.pdbx_strand_id
1 'polypeptide(L)'
;MHLLVIKTISWCLRSVCWLHGWITGCVFTKGCDVFFFTNAGVVHADLKLFLETNLALSGKKKASLGVSDAKIGAALQEELNISIQTGGVVAEITRGIRLHFHSLVKGLTSLAASKAQLGLGHSYSRAKVKFNVNRADNMIIQSIALLDQLDKDINTFSMRVREWYGYHFPELIKIVSENSMYCRMAQLIGNRKELTEEKLESLEEVVMDSAKAQAILEASRSSMGMDISPIDLINIERFSNRVVSLAAYRQGLQEYLRSKMSQVAPNLAALIGEVVGARLISHAGSLTNLAKYPASTVQILGAEKALFRALKTRGNTPKYGLIFHSTFIGRAAAKNKGRISRYLANKCTIASRIDCFSELPTSVFGDKLREQVEERLSFYETGDVPRKNVDVMKEAVKEASDVAAELKRKLEKKEKKRLKREKKLKKLETNGEANSDAEAEAAEAENGAEETPAKKKKKRKSEAVEAVAEQPEGNGMEQADPSKKKKKRKSDADGVEVKMEEPEDNATEQEEVPKKKKKLKTEKVDGEPATETPEMPVSGKKKKKKAAE
;
A
#
# COMPACT_ATOMS: atom_id res chain seq x y z
N MET A 1 -22.61 -40.53 -24.10
CA MET A 1 -23.21 -41.24 -22.95
C MET A 1 -23.12 -40.48 -21.61
N HIS A 2 -21.94 -40.11 -21.09
CA HIS A 2 -21.79 -39.54 -19.73
C HIS A 2 -22.81 -38.46 -19.32
N LEU A 3 -23.09 -37.47 -20.17
CA LEU A 3 -24.07 -36.41 -19.90
C LEU A 3 -25.52 -36.91 -19.70
N LEU A 4 -25.89 -38.03 -20.36
CA LEU A 4 -27.19 -38.68 -20.13
C LEU A 4 -27.21 -39.35 -18.75
N VAL A 5 -26.18 -40.14 -18.44
CA VAL A 5 -26.03 -40.83 -17.15
C VAL A 5 -26.06 -39.84 -15.98
N ILE A 6 -25.38 -38.69 -16.10
CA ILE A 6 -25.38 -37.63 -15.08
C ILE A 6 -26.79 -37.00 -14.93
N LYS A 7 -27.55 -36.82 -16.02
CA LYS A 7 -28.95 -36.34 -15.96
C LYS A 7 -29.86 -37.37 -15.28
N THR A 8 -29.75 -38.67 -15.64
CA THR A 8 -30.53 -39.76 -15.02
C THR A 8 -30.21 -39.92 -13.54
N ILE A 9 -28.94 -39.84 -13.14
CA ILE A 9 -28.52 -39.83 -11.73
C ILE A 9 -29.07 -38.60 -11.01
N SER A 10 -29.02 -37.40 -11.61
CA SER A 10 -29.59 -36.20 -11.01
C SER A 10 -31.12 -36.25 -10.86
N TRP A 11 -31.82 -36.99 -11.73
CA TRP A 11 -33.26 -37.27 -11.60
C TRP A 11 -33.53 -38.29 -10.48
N CYS A 12 -32.80 -39.39 -10.45
CA CYS A 12 -32.90 -40.42 -9.41
C CYS A 12 -32.62 -39.81 -8.01
N LEU A 13 -31.57 -38.98 -7.89
CA LEU A 13 -31.24 -38.29 -6.65
C LEU A 13 -32.32 -37.28 -6.22
N ARG A 14 -33.01 -36.63 -7.16
CA ARG A 14 -34.19 -35.78 -6.85
C ARG A 14 -35.41 -36.57 -6.40
N SER A 15 -35.52 -37.84 -6.78
CA SER A 15 -36.57 -38.73 -6.24
C SER A 15 -36.29 -39.07 -4.77
N VAL A 16 -35.01 -39.34 -4.44
CA VAL A 16 -34.55 -39.75 -3.10
C VAL A 16 -34.37 -38.56 -2.13
N CYS A 17 -33.94 -37.39 -2.61
CA CYS A 17 -33.57 -36.24 -1.77
C CYS A 17 -34.38 -34.98 -2.11
N TRP A 18 -35.16 -34.51 -1.13
CA TRP A 18 -35.96 -33.28 -1.22
C TRP A 18 -35.38 -32.18 -0.32
N LEU A 19 -35.34 -30.94 -0.82
CA LEU A 19 -34.84 -29.78 -0.06
C LEU A 19 -35.93 -29.25 0.88
N HIS A 20 -35.89 -29.68 2.14
CA HIS A 20 -36.91 -29.34 3.15
C HIS A 20 -36.71 -27.95 3.78
N GLY A 21 -35.47 -27.45 3.87
CA GLY A 21 -35.15 -26.16 4.45
C GLY A 21 -33.77 -25.67 4.00
N TRP A 22 -33.61 -24.36 3.91
CA TRP A 22 -32.36 -23.73 3.46
C TRP A 22 -32.13 -22.39 4.16
N ILE A 23 -31.05 -22.28 4.95
CA ILE A 23 -30.56 -20.98 5.45
C ILE A 23 -29.41 -20.51 4.56
N THR A 24 -29.55 -19.31 4.02
CA THR A 24 -28.42 -18.52 3.54
C THR A 24 -27.72 -17.84 4.71
N GLY A 25 -26.38 -17.90 4.76
CA GLY A 25 -25.61 -17.09 5.70
C GLY A 25 -25.72 -15.61 5.31
N CYS A 26 -26.66 -14.86 5.92
CA CYS A 26 -26.98 -13.48 5.54
C CYS A 26 -25.79 -12.49 5.60
N VAL A 27 -24.72 -12.83 6.34
CA VAL A 27 -23.53 -11.98 6.46
C VAL A 27 -22.27 -12.84 6.31
N PHE A 28 -21.28 -12.32 5.57
CA PHE A 28 -20.00 -13.00 5.33
C PHE A 28 -19.24 -13.35 6.61
N THR A 29 -19.32 -12.52 7.65
CA THR A 29 -18.75 -12.79 8.99
C THR A 29 -19.36 -14.03 9.61
N LYS A 30 -20.70 -14.09 9.74
CA LYS A 30 -21.43 -15.28 10.20
C LYS A 30 -21.04 -16.54 9.43
N GLY A 31 -20.87 -16.44 8.11
CA GLY A 31 -20.41 -17.56 7.27
C GLY A 31 -18.99 -18.06 7.62
N CYS A 32 -18.09 -17.15 7.99
CA CYS A 32 -16.75 -17.48 8.47
C CYS A 32 -16.78 -18.08 9.89
N ASP A 33 -17.59 -17.51 10.79
CA ASP A 33 -17.74 -17.97 12.17
C ASP A 33 -18.33 -19.39 12.21
N VAL A 34 -19.44 -19.63 11.49
CA VAL A 34 -20.03 -20.96 11.31
C VAL A 34 -19.00 -21.95 10.78
N PHE A 35 -18.20 -21.58 9.78
CA PHE A 35 -17.15 -22.46 9.24
C PHE A 35 -16.04 -22.75 10.25
N PHE A 36 -15.68 -21.78 11.11
CA PHE A 36 -14.70 -21.97 12.18
C PHE A 36 -15.22 -22.91 13.28
N PHE A 37 -16.45 -22.70 13.77
CA PHE A 37 -17.08 -23.59 14.77
C PHE A 37 -17.28 -25.01 14.20
N THR A 38 -17.74 -25.13 12.95
CA THR A 38 -17.82 -26.41 12.22
C THR A 38 -16.47 -27.12 12.20
N ASN A 39 -15.38 -26.40 11.88
CA ASN A 39 -14.03 -26.96 11.83
C ASN A 39 -13.47 -27.35 13.23
N ALA A 40 -13.95 -26.69 14.29
CA ALA A 40 -13.65 -27.04 15.68
C ALA A 40 -14.49 -28.21 16.21
N GLY A 41 -15.57 -28.61 15.51
CA GLY A 41 -16.52 -29.63 15.95
C GLY A 41 -17.61 -29.13 16.90
N VAL A 42 -17.82 -27.82 16.97
CA VAL A 42 -18.76 -27.15 17.90
C VAL A 42 -20.00 -26.66 17.14
N VAL A 43 -21.19 -26.78 17.75
CA VAL A 43 -22.45 -26.32 17.16
C VAL A 43 -22.55 -24.79 17.23
N HIS A 44 -22.96 -24.16 16.13
CA HIS A 44 -23.24 -22.72 16.11
C HIS A 44 -24.72 -22.44 16.39
N ALA A 45 -25.03 -21.34 17.09
CA ALA A 45 -26.40 -21.00 17.50
C ALA A 45 -27.40 -20.93 16.32
N ASP A 46 -27.00 -20.36 15.18
CA ASP A 46 -27.85 -20.32 13.97
C ASP A 46 -28.17 -21.73 13.43
N LEU A 47 -27.28 -22.72 13.62
CA LEU A 47 -27.52 -24.13 13.22
C LEU A 47 -28.47 -24.82 14.21
N LYS A 48 -28.33 -24.54 15.51
CA LYS A 48 -29.24 -25.06 16.55
C LYS A 48 -30.67 -24.60 16.29
N LEU A 49 -30.89 -23.29 16.14
CA LEU A 49 -32.20 -22.70 15.87
C LEU A 49 -32.82 -23.23 14.57
N PHE A 50 -32.00 -23.48 13.53
CA PHE A 50 -32.47 -24.11 12.30
C PHE A 50 -32.99 -25.54 12.53
N LEU A 51 -32.25 -26.35 13.28
CA LEU A 51 -32.64 -27.74 13.58
C LEU A 51 -33.90 -27.78 14.47
N GLU A 52 -33.98 -26.94 15.50
CA GLU A 52 -35.17 -26.77 16.35
C GLU A 52 -36.40 -26.33 15.55
N THR A 53 -36.23 -25.48 14.53
CA THR A 53 -37.32 -25.00 13.66
C THR A 53 -37.79 -26.06 12.64
N ASN A 54 -36.90 -26.93 12.17
CA ASN A 54 -37.20 -27.87 11.06
C ASN A 54 -37.44 -29.32 11.50
N LEU A 55 -37.13 -29.68 12.75
CA LEU A 55 -37.30 -31.04 13.26
C LEU A 55 -38.50 -31.13 14.21
N ALA A 56 -39.48 -31.97 13.87
CA ALA A 56 -40.65 -32.23 14.70
C ALA A 56 -40.28 -33.06 15.95
N LEU A 57 -39.87 -32.36 17.02
CA LEU A 57 -39.40 -32.95 18.30
C LEU A 57 -40.47 -33.78 19.05
N SER A 58 -41.75 -33.67 18.69
CA SER A 58 -42.88 -34.27 19.43
C SER A 58 -43.73 -35.21 18.57
N GLY A 59 -43.16 -36.34 18.15
CA GLY A 59 -43.87 -37.39 17.40
C GLY A 59 -43.43 -38.81 17.79
N LYS A 60 -44.33 -39.80 17.67
CA LYS A 60 -44.07 -41.22 18.04
C LYS A 60 -43.00 -41.94 17.20
N LYS A 61 -42.39 -41.27 16.21
CA LYS A 61 -41.25 -41.77 15.42
C LYS A 61 -40.08 -40.81 15.64
N LYS A 62 -39.00 -41.29 16.28
CA LYS A 62 -37.76 -40.50 16.44
C LYS A 62 -37.18 -40.21 15.06
N ALA A 63 -36.95 -38.93 14.74
CA ALA A 63 -36.29 -38.55 13.49
C ALA A 63 -34.80 -38.95 13.52
N SER A 64 -34.30 -39.51 12.42
CA SER A 64 -32.88 -39.86 12.26
C SER A 64 -32.17 -38.80 11.40
N LEU A 65 -31.17 -38.13 11.95
CA LEU A 65 -30.43 -37.08 11.25
C LEU A 65 -29.10 -37.63 10.69
N GLY A 66 -28.88 -37.47 9.38
CA GLY A 66 -27.60 -37.78 8.73
C GLY A 66 -26.61 -36.61 8.87
N VAL A 67 -25.43 -36.85 9.44
CA VAL A 67 -24.37 -35.84 9.62
C VAL A 67 -23.05 -36.36 9.07
N SER A 68 -22.31 -35.53 8.33
CA SER A 68 -21.09 -35.96 7.62
C SER A 68 -19.80 -35.93 8.44
N ASP A 69 -19.81 -35.36 9.64
CA ASP A 69 -18.69 -35.33 10.57
C ASP A 69 -19.13 -35.92 11.92
N ALA A 70 -18.36 -36.88 12.43
CA ALA A 70 -18.67 -37.57 13.68
C ALA A 70 -18.58 -36.67 14.92
N LYS A 71 -17.74 -35.63 14.91
CA LYS A 71 -17.60 -34.71 16.06
C LYS A 71 -18.83 -33.81 16.21
N ILE A 72 -19.29 -33.25 15.09
CA ILE A 72 -20.52 -32.45 15.06
C ILE A 72 -21.73 -33.35 15.34
N GLY A 73 -21.70 -34.60 14.87
CA GLY A 73 -22.70 -35.61 15.21
C GLY A 73 -22.81 -35.86 16.72
N ALA A 74 -21.68 -36.02 17.42
CA ALA A 74 -21.67 -36.18 18.88
C ALA A 74 -22.22 -34.94 19.61
N ALA A 75 -21.74 -33.73 19.26
CA ALA A 75 -22.19 -32.49 19.89
C ALA A 75 -23.70 -32.23 19.67
N LEU A 76 -24.23 -32.53 18.47
CA LEU A 76 -25.68 -32.45 18.20
C LEU A 76 -26.49 -33.54 18.92
N GLN A 77 -25.91 -34.71 19.18
CA GLN A 77 -26.56 -35.77 19.96
C GLN A 77 -26.68 -35.36 21.44
N GLU A 78 -25.63 -34.76 22.00
CA GLU A 78 -25.63 -34.18 23.35
C GLU A 78 -26.62 -33.02 23.50
N GLU A 79 -26.66 -32.10 22.53
CA GLU A 79 -27.53 -30.91 22.62
C GLU A 79 -29.01 -31.15 22.33
N LEU A 80 -29.36 -32.11 21.45
CA LEU A 80 -30.73 -32.28 20.94
C LEU A 80 -31.34 -33.68 21.19
N ASN A 81 -30.58 -34.63 21.76
CA ASN A 81 -31.03 -36.01 22.06
C ASN A 81 -31.57 -36.80 20.85
N ILE A 82 -31.07 -36.50 19.65
CA ILE A 82 -31.50 -37.10 18.37
C ILE A 82 -30.64 -38.32 18.00
N SER A 83 -31.23 -39.36 17.42
CA SER A 83 -30.44 -40.46 16.83
C SER A 83 -29.75 -40.01 15.55
N ILE A 84 -28.43 -39.83 15.59
CA ILE A 84 -27.62 -39.35 14.48
C ILE A 84 -26.91 -40.50 13.79
N GLN A 85 -26.88 -40.47 12.46
CA GLN A 85 -26.19 -41.45 11.62
C GLN A 85 -25.06 -40.78 10.82
N THR A 86 -23.85 -41.33 10.93
CA THR A 86 -22.62 -40.80 10.32
C THR A 86 -21.98 -41.77 9.32
N GLY A 87 -22.57 -42.96 9.14
CA GLY A 87 -21.97 -44.07 8.40
C GLY A 87 -22.45 -44.23 6.94
N GLY A 88 -21.56 -44.79 6.11
CA GLY A 88 -21.86 -45.44 4.82
C GLY A 88 -22.82 -44.68 3.91
N VAL A 89 -24.09 -45.10 3.91
CA VAL A 89 -25.17 -44.55 3.07
C VAL A 89 -25.27 -43.03 3.18
N VAL A 90 -25.11 -42.47 4.39
CA VAL A 90 -25.16 -41.01 4.63
C VAL A 90 -24.00 -40.29 3.91
N ALA A 91 -22.81 -40.90 3.85
CA ALA A 91 -21.65 -40.30 3.21
C ALA A 91 -21.81 -40.22 1.67
N GLU A 92 -22.35 -41.27 1.04
CA GLU A 92 -22.61 -41.28 -0.41
C GLU A 92 -23.82 -40.41 -0.79
N ILE A 93 -24.88 -40.34 0.04
CA ILE A 93 -25.95 -39.33 -0.14
C ILE A 93 -25.36 -37.91 -0.07
N THR A 94 -24.51 -37.63 0.93
CA THR A 94 -23.83 -36.32 1.05
C THR A 94 -22.92 -36.04 -0.15
N ARG A 95 -22.27 -37.07 -0.73
CA ARG A 95 -21.46 -36.95 -1.96
C ARG A 95 -22.33 -36.58 -3.16
N GLY A 96 -23.47 -37.24 -3.35
CA GLY A 96 -24.46 -36.91 -4.38
C GLY A 96 -24.98 -35.48 -4.25
N ILE A 97 -25.34 -35.07 -3.03
CA ILE A 97 -25.79 -33.69 -2.73
C ILE A 97 -24.69 -32.67 -3.07
N ARG A 98 -23.43 -32.92 -2.73
CA ARG A 98 -22.30 -32.02 -3.09
C ARG A 98 -22.10 -31.89 -4.60
N LEU A 99 -22.26 -32.98 -5.36
CA LEU A 99 -22.13 -32.97 -6.82
C LEU A 99 -23.26 -32.19 -7.50
N HIS A 100 -24.51 -32.38 -7.06
CA HIS A 100 -25.70 -31.77 -7.66
C HIS A 100 -26.20 -30.52 -6.92
N PHE A 101 -25.40 -29.95 -6.02
CA PHE A 101 -25.75 -28.82 -5.16
C PHE A 101 -26.34 -27.62 -5.95
N HIS A 102 -25.75 -27.32 -7.10
CA HIS A 102 -26.14 -26.25 -8.02
C HIS A 102 -27.46 -26.49 -8.80
N SER A 103 -28.04 -27.70 -8.73
CA SER A 103 -29.36 -28.03 -9.32
C SER A 103 -30.42 -28.36 -8.26
N LEU A 104 -30.02 -28.49 -6.99
CA LEU A 104 -30.90 -28.65 -5.84
C LEU A 104 -31.36 -27.29 -5.29
N VAL A 105 -30.45 -26.32 -5.14
CA VAL A 105 -30.78 -24.97 -4.62
C VAL A 105 -31.18 -24.04 -5.77
N LYS A 106 -32.47 -23.71 -5.87
CA LYS A 106 -32.99 -22.73 -6.85
C LYS A 106 -32.33 -21.36 -6.61
N GLY A 107 -31.71 -20.79 -7.66
CA GLY A 107 -31.04 -19.48 -7.62
C GLY A 107 -29.54 -19.50 -7.33
N LEU A 108 -28.95 -20.63 -6.88
CA LEU A 108 -27.51 -20.69 -6.61
C LEU A 108 -26.72 -21.16 -7.84
N THR A 109 -26.18 -20.21 -8.62
CA THR A 109 -25.32 -20.55 -9.78
C THR A 109 -23.96 -21.09 -9.33
N SER A 110 -23.36 -21.96 -10.16
CA SER A 110 -22.01 -22.51 -9.92
C SER A 110 -20.93 -21.43 -9.78
N LEU A 111 -21.07 -20.33 -10.52
CA LEU A 111 -20.19 -19.15 -10.44
C LEU A 111 -20.36 -18.36 -9.14
N ALA A 112 -21.57 -18.27 -8.60
CA ALA A 112 -21.79 -17.66 -7.28
C ALA A 112 -21.22 -18.55 -6.17
N ALA A 113 -21.41 -19.87 -6.27
CA ALA A 113 -20.87 -20.84 -5.32
C ALA A 113 -19.32 -20.81 -5.27
N SER A 114 -18.62 -20.79 -6.41
CA SER A 114 -17.15 -20.76 -6.42
C SER A 114 -16.59 -19.43 -5.91
N LYS A 115 -17.24 -18.29 -6.20
CA LYS A 115 -16.89 -16.98 -5.63
C LYS A 115 -17.05 -16.97 -4.10
N ALA A 116 -18.14 -17.54 -3.58
CA ALA A 116 -18.37 -17.66 -2.14
C ALA A 116 -17.32 -18.56 -1.46
N GLN A 117 -17.00 -19.72 -2.07
CA GLN A 117 -15.95 -20.63 -1.59
C GLN A 117 -14.58 -19.96 -1.57
N LEU A 118 -14.21 -19.20 -2.61
CA LEU A 118 -12.96 -18.45 -2.66
C LEU A 118 -12.88 -17.39 -1.56
N GLY A 119 -13.97 -16.64 -1.33
CA GLY A 119 -14.06 -15.66 -0.24
C GLY A 119 -13.88 -16.30 1.14
N LEU A 120 -14.66 -17.35 1.44
CA LEU A 120 -14.58 -18.08 2.72
C LEU A 120 -13.19 -18.70 2.92
N GLY A 121 -12.61 -19.31 1.88
CA GLY A 121 -11.27 -19.90 1.91
C GLY A 121 -10.17 -18.86 2.20
N HIS A 122 -10.23 -17.69 1.57
CA HIS A 122 -9.33 -16.57 1.90
C HIS A 122 -9.52 -16.07 3.33
N SER A 123 -10.76 -15.94 3.81
CA SER A 123 -11.06 -15.45 5.16
C SER A 123 -10.57 -16.41 6.25
N TYR A 124 -10.94 -17.69 6.16
CA TYR A 124 -10.48 -18.75 7.07
C TYR A 124 -8.95 -18.84 7.10
N SER A 125 -8.29 -18.79 5.94
CA SER A 125 -6.83 -18.82 5.86
C SER A 125 -6.19 -17.60 6.55
N ARG A 126 -6.71 -16.39 6.32
CA ARG A 126 -6.22 -15.16 6.97
C ARG A 126 -6.41 -15.18 8.49
N ALA A 127 -7.56 -15.66 8.96
CA ALA A 127 -7.86 -15.81 10.39
C ALA A 127 -6.93 -16.84 11.05
N LYS A 128 -6.80 -18.04 10.46
CA LYS A 128 -5.99 -19.14 11.01
C LYS A 128 -4.49 -18.84 11.03
N VAL A 129 -3.99 -18.12 10.02
CA VAL A 129 -2.58 -17.68 9.93
C VAL A 129 -2.32 -16.41 10.76
N LYS A 130 -3.36 -15.79 11.36
CA LYS A 130 -3.28 -14.47 12.01
C LYS A 130 -2.59 -13.44 11.12
N PHE A 131 -3.09 -13.24 9.91
CA PHE A 131 -2.47 -12.34 8.93
C PHE A 131 -2.49 -10.89 9.42
N ASN A 132 -1.39 -10.45 10.03
CA ASN A 132 -1.24 -9.12 10.60
C ASN A 132 -1.24 -8.07 9.48
N VAL A 133 -2.37 -7.36 9.32
CA VAL A 133 -2.54 -6.25 8.36
C VAL A 133 -1.45 -5.17 8.54
N ASN A 134 -0.98 -4.98 9.78
CA ASN A 134 0.10 -4.03 10.10
C ASN A 134 1.47 -4.43 9.53
N ARG A 135 1.68 -5.68 9.07
CA ARG A 135 2.89 -6.16 8.38
C ARG A 135 2.80 -6.05 6.85
N ALA A 136 1.95 -5.17 6.31
CA ALA A 136 1.79 -4.95 4.88
C ALA A 136 3.00 -4.22 4.24
N ASP A 137 4.11 -4.94 4.09
CA ASP A 137 5.36 -4.49 3.45
C ASP A 137 5.15 -3.95 2.01
N ASN A 138 4.16 -4.46 1.28
CA ASN A 138 3.75 -3.91 -0.03
C ASN A 138 3.49 -2.39 0.01
N MET A 139 2.96 -1.83 1.10
CA MET A 139 2.75 -0.37 1.20
C MET A 139 4.07 0.40 1.21
N ILE A 140 5.12 -0.15 1.82
CA ILE A 140 6.48 0.43 1.80
C ILE A 140 7.06 0.35 0.39
N ILE A 141 6.90 -0.81 -0.29
CA ILE A 141 7.38 -1.05 -1.65
C ILE A 141 6.76 -0.06 -2.65
N GLN A 142 5.44 0.13 -2.64
CA GLN A 142 4.80 1.11 -3.52
C GLN A 142 5.21 2.55 -3.16
N SER A 143 5.34 2.88 -1.87
CA SER A 143 5.68 4.24 -1.43
C SER A 143 7.09 4.66 -1.87
N ILE A 144 8.10 3.77 -1.76
CA ILE A 144 9.47 4.10 -2.22
C ILE A 144 9.59 4.10 -3.74
N ALA A 145 8.85 3.23 -4.45
CA ALA A 145 8.80 3.27 -5.91
C ALA A 145 8.15 4.57 -6.44
N LEU A 146 7.11 5.05 -5.75
CA LEU A 146 6.45 6.32 -6.08
C LEU A 146 7.33 7.52 -5.72
N LEU A 147 8.05 7.49 -4.59
CA LEU A 147 9.03 8.52 -4.21
C LEU A 147 10.18 8.59 -5.24
N ASP A 148 10.81 7.46 -5.55
CA ASP A 148 11.87 7.36 -6.57
C ASP A 148 11.39 7.78 -7.97
N GLN A 149 10.08 7.84 -8.22
CA GLN A 149 9.49 8.35 -9.46
C GLN A 149 9.19 9.85 -9.40
N LEU A 150 8.56 10.34 -8.32
CA LEU A 150 8.34 11.77 -8.06
C LEU A 150 9.65 12.56 -8.13
N ASP A 151 10.75 12.03 -7.61
CA ASP A 151 12.08 12.66 -7.67
C ASP A 151 12.52 12.97 -9.11
N LYS A 152 12.22 12.08 -10.08
CA LYS A 152 12.51 12.30 -11.50
C LYS A 152 11.53 13.27 -12.14
N ASP A 153 10.25 13.11 -11.83
CA ASP A 153 9.17 13.88 -12.45
C ASP A 153 9.21 15.35 -12.00
N ILE A 154 9.43 15.61 -10.71
CA ILE A 154 9.65 16.96 -10.16
C ILE A 154 10.86 17.62 -10.83
N ASN A 155 11.99 16.92 -10.97
CA ASN A 155 13.16 17.48 -11.65
C ASN A 155 12.87 17.80 -13.13
N THR A 156 12.20 16.89 -13.84
CA THR A 156 11.86 17.04 -15.26
C THR A 156 10.87 18.20 -15.47
N PHE A 157 9.84 18.29 -14.65
CA PHE A 157 8.87 19.38 -14.72
C PHE A 157 9.48 20.72 -14.29
N SER A 158 10.34 20.77 -13.27
CA SER A 158 11.04 22.01 -12.87
C SER A 158 11.97 22.54 -13.97
N MET A 159 12.68 21.65 -14.67
CA MET A 159 13.46 22.03 -15.85
C MET A 159 12.55 22.56 -16.96
N ARG A 160 11.36 21.98 -17.16
CA ARG A 160 10.39 22.47 -18.15
C ARG A 160 9.75 23.80 -17.76
N VAL A 161 9.50 24.06 -16.47
CA VAL A 161 9.09 25.39 -15.96
C VAL A 161 10.19 26.42 -16.23
N ARG A 162 11.47 26.08 -16.01
CA ARG A 162 12.61 26.94 -16.34
C ARG A 162 12.72 27.27 -17.82
N GLU A 163 12.61 26.27 -18.69
CA GLU A 163 12.60 26.50 -20.15
C GLU A 163 11.46 27.44 -20.57
N TRP A 164 10.24 27.20 -20.07
CA TRP A 164 9.05 27.94 -20.50
C TRP A 164 8.99 29.37 -19.95
N TYR A 165 9.26 29.57 -18.65
CA TYR A 165 9.30 30.90 -18.04
C TYR A 165 10.58 31.69 -18.40
N GLY A 166 11.66 30.99 -18.76
CA GLY A 166 12.93 31.58 -19.20
C GLY A 166 12.85 32.46 -20.45
N TYR A 167 11.83 32.27 -21.30
CA TYR A 167 11.55 33.18 -22.42
C TYR A 167 11.08 34.57 -21.95
N HIS A 168 10.40 34.65 -20.81
CA HIS A 168 9.90 35.90 -20.22
C HIS A 168 10.88 36.52 -19.22
N PHE A 169 11.57 35.71 -18.41
CA PHE A 169 12.55 36.21 -17.44
C PHE A 169 13.83 35.32 -17.41
N PRO A 170 14.74 35.50 -18.40
CA PRO A 170 15.92 34.64 -18.55
C PRO A 170 16.96 34.81 -17.43
N GLU A 171 17.02 35.98 -16.79
CA GLU A 171 17.97 36.25 -15.71
C GLU A 171 17.68 35.47 -14.42
N LEU A 172 16.41 35.16 -14.14
CA LEU A 172 16.01 34.39 -12.94
C LEU A 172 16.69 33.01 -12.87
N ILE A 173 16.99 32.40 -14.03
CA ILE A 173 17.67 31.10 -14.12
C ILE A 173 19.12 31.18 -13.61
N LYS A 174 19.77 32.35 -13.73
CA LYS A 174 21.13 32.58 -13.23
C LYS A 174 21.15 32.84 -11.72
N ILE A 175 20.13 33.53 -11.20
CA ILE A 175 20.05 33.91 -9.78
C ILE A 175 19.56 32.75 -8.91
N VAL A 176 18.52 32.03 -9.35
CA VAL A 176 17.84 30.99 -8.57
C VAL A 176 18.23 29.60 -9.07
N SER A 177 19.35 29.10 -8.54
CA SER A 177 19.94 27.80 -8.93
C SER A 177 19.16 26.56 -8.46
N GLU A 178 18.35 26.65 -7.40
CA GLU A 178 17.54 25.53 -6.89
C GLU A 178 16.19 25.43 -7.63
N ASN A 179 15.81 24.21 -8.02
CA ASN A 179 14.68 23.93 -8.91
C ASN A 179 13.33 24.21 -8.24
N SER A 180 13.18 23.87 -6.96
CA SER A 180 11.94 24.00 -6.20
C SER A 180 11.63 25.47 -5.89
N MET A 181 12.66 26.23 -5.49
CA MET A 181 12.61 27.69 -5.32
C MET A 181 12.22 28.38 -6.62
N TYR A 182 12.82 28.01 -7.76
CA TYR A 182 12.49 28.62 -9.06
C TYR A 182 10.99 28.52 -9.39
N CYS A 183 10.36 27.38 -9.14
CA CYS A 183 8.92 27.21 -9.35
C CYS A 183 8.08 28.12 -8.43
N ARG A 184 8.45 28.26 -7.15
CA ARG A 184 7.79 29.20 -6.21
C ARG A 184 7.99 30.66 -6.63
N MET A 185 9.17 31.03 -7.13
CA MET A 185 9.46 32.36 -7.66
C MET A 185 8.61 32.68 -8.89
N ALA A 186 8.51 31.75 -9.85
CA ALA A 186 7.66 31.93 -11.03
C ALA A 186 6.17 32.11 -10.66
N GLN A 187 5.70 31.46 -9.59
CA GLN A 187 4.36 31.64 -9.04
C GLN A 187 4.16 33.02 -8.39
N LEU A 188 5.08 33.49 -7.55
CA LEU A 188 4.96 34.77 -6.82
C LEU A 188 5.18 36.01 -7.71
N ILE A 189 6.08 35.89 -8.69
CA ILE A 189 6.40 37.00 -9.61
C ILE A 189 5.27 37.21 -10.62
N GLY A 190 4.81 36.13 -11.29
CA GLY A 190 3.87 36.24 -12.40
C GLY A 190 4.45 37.09 -13.53
N ASN A 191 3.83 38.23 -13.82
CA ASN A 191 4.29 39.23 -14.79
C ASN A 191 5.45 40.07 -14.25
N ARG A 192 6.51 40.25 -15.05
CA ARG A 192 7.67 41.09 -14.66
C ARG A 192 7.32 42.55 -14.38
N LYS A 193 6.25 43.05 -15.02
CA LYS A 193 5.76 44.43 -14.90
C LYS A 193 4.96 44.70 -13.62
N GLU A 194 4.56 43.64 -12.92
CA GLU A 194 3.80 43.68 -11.67
C GLU A 194 4.69 43.45 -10.43
N LEU A 195 6.02 43.60 -10.57
CA LEU A 195 6.97 43.43 -9.48
C LEU A 195 7.23 44.76 -8.76
N THR A 196 6.42 45.07 -7.75
CA THR A 196 6.63 46.19 -6.82
C THR A 196 7.54 45.78 -5.65
N GLU A 197 8.12 46.76 -4.97
CA GLU A 197 8.97 46.56 -3.78
C GLU A 197 8.16 45.98 -2.60
N GLU A 198 6.83 46.11 -2.59
CA GLU A 198 5.91 45.44 -1.65
C GLU A 198 5.97 43.91 -1.74
N LYS A 199 6.28 43.35 -2.92
CA LYS A 199 6.46 41.90 -3.08
C LYS A 199 7.81 41.42 -2.53
N LEU A 200 8.76 42.32 -2.24
CA LEU A 200 10.12 41.95 -1.83
C LEU A 200 10.13 41.11 -0.54
N GLU A 201 9.30 41.45 0.45
CA GLU A 201 9.15 40.67 1.70
C GLU A 201 8.81 39.19 1.40
N SER A 202 7.82 38.95 0.52
CA SER A 202 7.41 37.60 0.12
C SER A 202 8.48 36.85 -0.72
N LEU A 203 9.39 37.57 -1.38
CA LEU A 203 10.55 36.97 -2.05
C LEU A 203 11.63 36.62 -1.04
N GLU A 204 11.88 37.47 -0.05
CA GLU A 204 12.84 37.21 1.04
C GLU A 204 12.44 36.00 1.89
N GLU A 205 11.16 35.84 2.24
CA GLU A 205 10.67 34.65 2.96
C GLU A 205 11.00 33.33 2.23
N VAL A 206 10.86 33.29 0.90
CA VAL A 206 11.00 32.05 0.12
C VAL A 206 12.44 31.79 -0.34
N VAL A 207 13.22 32.84 -0.58
CA VAL A 207 14.64 32.75 -0.99
C VAL A 207 15.59 32.71 0.23
N MET A 208 15.15 33.18 1.39
CA MET A 208 15.89 33.30 2.66
C MET A 208 17.21 34.10 2.54
N ASP A 209 17.29 34.99 1.55
CA ASP A 209 18.49 35.77 1.23
C ASP A 209 18.08 37.10 0.55
N SER A 210 18.15 38.18 1.32
CA SER A 210 17.81 39.55 0.89
C SER A 210 18.61 40.00 -0.34
N ALA A 211 19.89 39.64 -0.44
CA ALA A 211 20.72 40.03 -1.58
C ALA A 211 20.25 39.38 -2.88
N LYS A 212 19.66 38.17 -2.81
CA LYS A 212 19.03 37.54 -3.99
C LYS A 212 17.66 38.15 -4.31
N ALA A 213 16.85 38.51 -3.32
CA ALA A 213 15.57 39.16 -3.55
C ALA A 213 15.74 40.54 -4.23
N GLN A 214 16.69 41.33 -3.75
CA GLN A 214 17.09 42.61 -4.36
C GLN A 214 17.63 42.39 -5.78
N ALA A 215 18.54 41.44 -6.00
CA ALA A 215 19.05 41.12 -7.34
C ALA A 215 17.96 40.63 -8.32
N ILE A 216 16.88 39.98 -7.84
CA ILE A 216 15.72 39.62 -8.67
C ILE A 216 14.93 40.86 -9.10
N LEU A 217 14.80 41.86 -8.23
CA LEU A 217 14.08 43.11 -8.52
C LEU A 217 14.91 44.07 -9.39
N GLU A 218 16.23 44.11 -9.22
CA GLU A 218 17.12 44.76 -10.18
C GLU A 218 17.08 44.07 -11.54
N ALA A 219 17.15 42.73 -11.56
CA ALA A 219 17.08 41.95 -12.79
C ALA A 219 15.74 42.12 -13.52
N SER A 220 14.61 42.24 -12.82
CA SER A 220 13.31 42.47 -13.48
C SER A 220 13.25 43.84 -14.16
N ARG A 221 13.87 44.87 -13.55
CA ARG A 221 14.05 46.22 -14.13
C ARG A 221 14.99 46.22 -15.33
N SER A 222 16.04 45.37 -15.34
CA SER A 222 16.98 45.26 -16.47
C SER A 222 16.57 44.26 -17.56
N SER A 223 15.50 43.48 -17.37
CA SER A 223 15.38 42.24 -18.14
C SER A 223 15.03 42.42 -19.62
N MET A 224 15.85 41.81 -20.47
CA MET A 224 15.69 41.76 -21.93
C MET A 224 14.75 40.62 -22.39
N GLY A 225 13.95 40.05 -21.48
CA GLY A 225 12.99 38.98 -21.79
C GLY A 225 11.82 39.43 -22.69
N MET A 226 11.10 38.45 -23.23
CA MET A 226 9.92 38.66 -24.09
C MET A 226 8.65 38.85 -23.23
N ASP A 227 7.77 39.78 -23.62
CA ASP A 227 6.43 39.83 -23.02
C ASP A 227 5.60 38.63 -23.49
N ILE A 228 5.02 37.89 -22.55
CA ILE A 228 4.20 36.69 -22.80
C ILE A 228 2.70 37.04 -22.69
N SER A 229 1.86 36.34 -23.44
CA SER A 229 0.40 36.46 -23.37
C SER A 229 -0.13 36.09 -21.97
N PRO A 230 -1.12 36.82 -21.41
CA PRO A 230 -1.68 36.48 -20.10
C PRO A 230 -2.28 35.07 -20.04
N ILE A 231 -2.74 34.52 -21.17
CA ILE A 231 -3.24 33.14 -21.27
C ILE A 231 -2.10 32.13 -21.02
N ASP A 232 -0.93 32.37 -21.59
CA ASP A 232 0.23 31.51 -21.43
C ASP A 232 0.87 31.67 -20.05
N LEU A 233 0.85 32.89 -19.49
CA LEU A 233 1.25 33.14 -18.10
C LEU A 233 0.43 32.29 -17.11
N ILE A 234 -0.91 32.29 -17.25
CA ILE A 234 -1.81 31.46 -16.44
C ILE A 234 -1.50 29.97 -16.60
N ASN A 235 -1.12 29.52 -17.79
CA ASN A 235 -0.72 28.13 -18.02
C ASN A 235 0.62 27.78 -17.36
N ILE A 236 1.61 28.68 -17.40
CA ILE A 236 2.90 28.51 -16.71
C ILE A 236 2.69 28.51 -15.20
N GLU A 237 1.89 29.43 -14.66
CA GLU A 237 1.55 29.53 -13.24
C GLU A 237 0.88 28.24 -12.75
N ARG A 238 -0.18 27.77 -13.44
CA ARG A 238 -0.84 26.48 -13.16
C ARG A 238 0.13 25.29 -13.19
N PHE A 239 1.06 25.26 -14.14
CA PHE A 239 2.07 24.21 -14.22
C PHE A 239 3.07 24.29 -13.06
N SER A 240 3.51 25.50 -12.70
CA SER A 240 4.39 25.72 -11.54
C SER A 240 3.73 25.33 -10.22
N ASN A 241 2.47 25.76 -10.01
CA ASN A 241 1.63 25.38 -8.86
C ASN A 241 1.51 23.85 -8.77
N ARG A 242 1.40 23.16 -9.91
CA ARG A 242 1.40 21.69 -9.95
C ARG A 242 2.73 21.11 -9.49
N VAL A 243 3.88 21.64 -9.93
CA VAL A 243 5.21 21.21 -9.46
C VAL A 243 5.40 21.45 -7.96
N VAL A 244 5.00 22.62 -7.44
CA VAL A 244 5.04 22.94 -6.01
C VAL A 244 4.16 21.96 -5.21
N SER A 245 2.96 21.63 -5.69
CA SER A 245 2.09 20.63 -5.05
C SER A 245 2.69 19.22 -5.02
N LEU A 246 3.44 18.82 -6.05
CA LEU A 246 4.15 17.54 -6.10
C LEU A 246 5.36 17.53 -5.16
N ALA A 247 6.08 18.64 -5.02
CA ALA A 247 7.18 18.79 -4.06
C ALA A 247 6.69 18.71 -2.60
N ALA A 248 5.54 19.31 -2.28
CA ALA A 248 4.90 19.16 -0.97
C ALA A 248 4.41 17.72 -0.74
N TYR A 249 3.78 17.10 -1.74
CA TYR A 249 3.33 15.70 -1.65
C TYR A 249 4.49 14.72 -1.45
N ARG A 250 5.65 14.95 -2.08
CA ARG A 250 6.90 14.20 -1.87
C ARG A 250 7.34 14.23 -0.39
N GLN A 251 7.28 15.39 0.26
CA GLN A 251 7.63 15.53 1.68
C GLN A 251 6.65 14.74 2.58
N GLY A 252 5.34 14.89 2.36
CA GLY A 252 4.32 14.12 3.08
C GLY A 252 4.45 12.60 2.88
N LEU A 253 4.82 12.15 1.67
CA LEU A 253 5.09 10.75 1.36
C LEU A 253 6.35 10.23 2.08
N GLN A 254 7.39 11.05 2.22
CA GLN A 254 8.60 10.70 2.97
C GLN A 254 8.30 10.53 4.47
N GLU A 255 7.46 11.38 5.06
CA GLU A 255 7.02 11.23 6.45
C GLU A 255 6.08 10.03 6.65
N TYR A 256 5.16 9.78 5.71
CA TYR A 256 4.35 8.56 5.70
C TYR A 256 5.24 7.30 5.64
N LEU A 257 6.25 7.29 4.77
CA LEU A 257 7.22 6.19 4.66
C LEU A 257 8.00 5.99 5.97
N ARG A 258 8.41 7.08 6.63
CA ARG A 258 9.08 7.05 7.95
C ARG A 258 8.19 6.43 9.03
N SER A 259 6.95 6.90 9.14
CA SER A 259 5.95 6.37 10.08
C SER A 259 5.66 4.88 9.83
N LYS A 260 5.54 4.47 8.56
CA LYS A 260 5.31 3.06 8.18
C LYS A 260 6.54 2.18 8.38
N MET A 261 7.75 2.67 8.12
CA MET A 261 8.97 1.91 8.38
C MET A 261 9.14 1.63 9.88
N SER A 262 8.89 2.62 10.74
CA SER A 262 8.91 2.45 12.21
C SER A 262 7.90 1.39 12.69
N GLN A 263 6.74 1.26 12.03
CA GLN A 263 5.72 0.26 12.34
C GLN A 263 6.07 -1.18 11.86
N VAL A 264 6.88 -1.32 10.81
CA VAL A 264 7.11 -2.61 10.12
C VAL A 264 8.52 -3.17 10.32
N ALA A 265 9.55 -2.32 10.29
CA ALA A 265 10.96 -2.71 10.39
C ALA A 265 11.82 -1.63 11.10
N PRO A 266 11.57 -1.37 12.40
CA PRO A 266 12.31 -0.36 13.16
C PRO A 266 13.80 -0.69 13.31
N ASN A 267 14.20 -1.96 13.38
CA ASN A 267 15.62 -2.31 13.53
C ASN A 267 16.42 -2.00 12.26
N LEU A 268 15.84 -2.29 11.09
CA LEU A 268 16.42 -1.91 9.80
C LEU A 268 16.46 -0.37 9.62
N ALA A 269 15.45 0.35 10.13
CA ALA A 269 15.39 1.81 10.12
C ALA A 269 16.52 2.45 10.95
N ALA A 270 16.68 2.05 12.22
CA ALA A 270 17.72 2.58 13.10
C ALA A 270 19.15 2.35 12.55
N LEU A 271 19.36 1.20 11.90
CA LEU A 271 20.66 0.77 11.40
C LEU A 271 21.10 1.45 10.08
N ILE A 272 20.20 1.78 9.16
CA ILE A 272 20.56 2.32 7.82
C ILE A 272 19.81 3.60 7.42
N GLY A 273 18.77 4.00 8.15
CA GLY A 273 17.82 5.04 7.75
C GLY A 273 16.67 4.48 6.91
N GLU A 274 15.50 5.12 7.03
CA GLU A 274 14.21 4.62 6.55
C GLU A 274 14.19 4.47 5.01
N VAL A 275 14.75 5.44 4.28
CA VAL A 275 14.75 5.45 2.81
C VAL A 275 15.64 4.34 2.23
N VAL A 276 16.81 4.09 2.81
CA VAL A 276 17.71 3.01 2.35
C VAL A 276 17.14 1.64 2.71
N GLY A 277 16.55 1.50 3.90
CA GLY A 277 15.80 0.30 4.29
C GLY A 277 14.63 0.00 3.34
N ALA A 278 13.84 1.02 2.98
CA ALA A 278 12.74 0.88 2.03
C ALA A 278 13.20 0.41 0.65
N ARG A 279 14.28 1.00 0.12
CA ARG A 279 14.82 0.64 -1.20
C ARG A 279 15.40 -0.79 -1.22
N LEU A 280 15.95 -1.28 -0.10
CA LEU A 280 16.36 -2.68 0.07
C LEU A 280 15.16 -3.64 0.09
N ILE A 281 14.09 -3.32 0.84
CA ILE A 281 12.85 -4.12 0.88
C ILE A 281 12.22 -4.18 -0.51
N SER A 282 12.16 -3.05 -1.22
CA SER A 282 11.62 -2.95 -2.59
C SER A 282 12.41 -3.80 -3.58
N HIS A 283 13.75 -3.79 -3.53
CA HIS A 283 14.57 -4.60 -4.43
C HIS A 283 14.49 -6.11 -4.10
N ALA A 284 14.10 -6.49 -2.87
CA ALA A 284 13.82 -7.88 -2.50
C ALA A 284 12.35 -8.31 -2.78
N GLY A 285 11.46 -7.37 -3.11
CA GLY A 285 10.03 -7.60 -3.36
C GLY A 285 9.20 -7.98 -2.13
N SER A 286 9.81 -8.20 -0.96
CA SER A 286 9.17 -8.39 0.34
C SER A 286 10.22 -8.38 1.45
N LEU A 287 9.84 -7.91 2.65
CA LEU A 287 10.66 -8.05 3.86
C LEU A 287 10.95 -9.53 4.16
N THR A 288 10.01 -10.44 3.84
CA THR A 288 10.19 -11.89 4.02
C THR A 288 11.25 -12.48 3.08
N ASN A 289 11.47 -11.88 1.91
CA ASN A 289 12.52 -12.30 0.98
C ASN A 289 13.87 -11.70 1.38
N LEU A 290 13.89 -10.43 1.81
CA LEU A 290 15.09 -9.78 2.35
C LEU A 290 15.65 -10.55 3.56
N ALA A 291 14.78 -11.06 4.45
CA ALA A 291 15.15 -11.90 5.58
C ALA A 291 15.73 -13.27 5.16
N LYS A 292 15.25 -13.87 4.06
CA LYS A 292 15.77 -15.15 3.53
C LYS A 292 17.14 -14.99 2.85
N TYR A 293 17.41 -13.85 2.22
CA TYR A 293 18.67 -13.63 1.51
C TYR A 293 19.90 -13.74 2.44
N PRO A 294 21.04 -14.25 1.94
CA PRO A 294 22.30 -14.20 2.65
C PRO A 294 22.91 -12.79 2.58
N ALA A 295 23.74 -12.45 3.55
CA ALA A 295 24.37 -11.13 3.63
C ALA A 295 25.27 -10.80 2.42
N SER A 296 25.82 -11.80 1.74
CA SER A 296 26.57 -11.65 0.48
C SER A 296 25.69 -11.13 -0.67
N THR A 297 24.45 -11.58 -0.78
CA THR A 297 23.46 -11.04 -1.73
C THR A 297 23.04 -9.63 -1.30
N VAL A 298 22.76 -9.43 0.00
CA VAL A 298 22.35 -8.12 0.55
C VAL A 298 23.43 -7.04 0.34
N GLN A 299 24.72 -7.40 0.40
CA GLN A 299 25.84 -6.50 0.07
C GLN A 299 25.78 -5.93 -1.36
N ILE A 300 25.22 -6.67 -2.32
CA ILE A 300 25.28 -6.38 -3.77
C ILE A 300 23.91 -6.12 -4.44
N LEU A 301 22.81 -6.12 -3.69
CA LEU A 301 21.47 -5.74 -4.16
C LEU A 301 21.51 -4.39 -4.91
N GLY A 302 20.93 -4.32 -6.11
CA GLY A 302 21.00 -3.16 -7.00
C GLY A 302 22.26 -3.01 -7.86
N ALA A 303 23.36 -3.71 -7.53
CA ALA A 303 24.58 -3.74 -8.37
C ALA A 303 24.59 -4.90 -9.38
N GLU A 304 23.50 -5.66 -9.49
CA GLU A 304 23.40 -6.92 -10.23
C GLU A 304 23.82 -6.81 -11.71
N LYS A 305 23.41 -5.74 -12.42
CA LYS A 305 23.82 -5.50 -13.80
C LYS A 305 25.34 -5.36 -13.95
N ALA A 306 26.02 -4.75 -12.97
CA ALA A 306 27.48 -4.65 -12.94
C ALA A 306 28.14 -5.97 -12.52
N LEU A 307 27.52 -6.72 -11.60
CA LEU A 307 27.97 -8.05 -11.18
C LEU A 307 27.96 -9.04 -12.35
N PHE A 308 26.84 -9.17 -13.08
CA PHE A 308 26.75 -10.08 -14.22
C PHE A 308 27.67 -9.68 -15.37
N ARG A 309 27.89 -8.37 -15.60
CA ARG A 309 28.88 -7.90 -16.55
C ARG A 309 30.30 -8.31 -16.13
N ALA A 310 30.69 -8.03 -14.89
CA ALA A 310 32.00 -8.40 -14.35
C ALA A 310 32.23 -9.92 -14.39
N LEU A 311 31.23 -10.73 -14.04
CA LEU A 311 31.29 -12.19 -14.11
C LEU A 311 31.50 -12.67 -15.56
N LYS A 312 30.78 -12.09 -16.53
CA LYS A 312 30.93 -12.42 -17.96
C LYS A 312 32.29 -12.02 -18.54
N THR A 313 32.88 -10.91 -18.09
CA THR A 313 34.20 -10.43 -18.54
C THR A 313 35.36 -10.90 -17.65
N ARG A 314 35.12 -11.75 -16.64
CA ARG A 314 36.08 -12.10 -15.57
C ARG A 314 36.76 -10.88 -14.90
N GLY A 315 36.06 -9.75 -14.86
CA GLY A 315 36.53 -8.49 -14.27
C GLY A 315 36.24 -8.37 -12.78
N ASN A 316 36.71 -7.27 -12.17
CA ASN A 316 36.46 -6.94 -10.77
C ASN A 316 34.97 -6.83 -10.47
N THR A 317 34.47 -7.61 -9.51
CA THR A 317 33.07 -7.57 -9.07
C THR A 317 32.78 -6.32 -8.23
N PRO A 318 31.54 -5.78 -8.30
CA PRO A 318 31.14 -4.65 -7.46
C PRO A 318 31.15 -5.04 -5.98
N LYS A 319 31.72 -4.18 -5.12
CA LYS A 319 31.89 -4.42 -3.68
C LYS A 319 30.70 -3.92 -2.83
N TYR A 320 29.75 -3.24 -3.44
CA TYR A 320 28.60 -2.61 -2.79
C TYR A 320 27.48 -2.38 -3.81
N GLY A 321 26.23 -2.48 -3.35
CA GLY A 321 25.02 -2.07 -4.06
C GLY A 321 24.32 -0.92 -3.34
N LEU A 322 22.99 -0.99 -3.18
CA LEU A 322 22.15 0.05 -2.57
C LEU A 322 22.63 0.53 -1.18
N ILE A 323 23.30 -0.35 -0.41
CA ILE A 323 23.86 -0.04 0.91
C ILE A 323 24.95 1.06 0.82
N PHE A 324 25.56 1.31 -0.35
CA PHE A 324 26.54 2.39 -0.55
C PHE A 324 26.03 3.77 -0.14
N HIS A 325 24.71 4.02 -0.22
CA HIS A 325 24.08 5.27 0.20
C HIS A 325 23.94 5.43 1.72
N SER A 326 24.40 4.46 2.52
CA SER A 326 24.48 4.57 3.98
C SER A 326 25.61 5.50 4.42
N THR A 327 25.35 6.31 5.45
CA THR A 327 26.30 7.28 6.02
C THR A 327 27.63 6.64 6.47
N PHE A 328 27.57 5.43 7.02
CA PHE A 328 28.74 4.65 7.45
C PHE A 328 29.72 4.34 6.30
N ILE A 329 29.21 4.01 5.11
CA ILE A 329 30.04 3.77 3.90
C ILE A 329 30.46 5.10 3.27
N GLY A 330 29.70 6.17 3.47
CA GLY A 330 30.10 7.54 3.15
C GLY A 330 31.39 7.94 3.87
N ARG A 331 31.35 7.94 5.22
CA ARG A 331 32.45 8.34 6.13
C ARG A 331 33.73 7.52 5.96
N ALA A 332 33.61 6.20 5.80
CA ALA A 332 34.74 5.28 5.81
C ALA A 332 35.86 5.57 4.78
N ALA A 333 37.12 5.40 5.17
CA ALA A 333 38.26 5.50 4.25
C ALA A 333 38.14 4.50 3.06
N ALA A 334 38.54 4.91 1.85
CA ALA A 334 38.32 4.17 0.60
C ALA A 334 38.81 2.71 0.62
N LYS A 335 39.95 2.44 1.26
CA LYS A 335 40.50 1.08 1.45
C LYS A 335 39.59 0.19 2.31
N ASN A 336 38.88 0.77 3.27
CA ASN A 336 38.04 0.08 4.25
C ASN A 336 36.55 -0.01 3.86
N LYS A 337 36.05 0.82 2.92
CA LYS A 337 34.65 0.80 2.44
C LYS A 337 34.13 -0.60 2.11
N GLY A 338 34.93 -1.44 1.45
CA GLY A 338 34.55 -2.82 1.11
C GLY A 338 34.51 -3.80 2.30
N ARG A 339 35.26 -3.54 3.37
CA ARG A 339 35.23 -4.32 4.63
C ARG A 339 33.99 -3.94 5.45
N ILE A 340 33.74 -2.64 5.58
CA ILE A 340 32.61 -2.07 6.31
C ILE A 340 31.28 -2.41 5.61
N SER A 341 31.23 -2.35 4.27
CA SER A 341 30.04 -2.76 3.50
C SER A 341 29.61 -4.21 3.78
N ARG A 342 30.56 -5.14 3.88
CA ARG A 342 30.28 -6.54 4.26
C ARG A 342 29.81 -6.66 5.71
N TYR A 343 30.45 -5.94 6.63
CA TYR A 343 30.09 -5.96 8.05
C TYR A 343 28.67 -5.40 8.27
N LEU A 344 28.35 -4.26 7.65
CA LEU A 344 27.03 -3.65 7.65
C LEU A 344 25.99 -4.61 7.03
N ALA A 345 26.25 -5.18 5.85
CA ALA A 345 25.34 -6.15 5.22
C ALA A 345 25.01 -7.35 6.14
N ASN A 346 25.98 -7.88 6.88
CA ASN A 346 25.73 -8.92 7.89
C ASN A 346 24.74 -8.44 8.98
N LYS A 347 24.93 -7.23 9.51
CA LYS A 347 24.05 -6.62 10.52
C LYS A 347 22.66 -6.34 9.96
N CYS A 348 22.56 -5.85 8.73
CA CYS A 348 21.29 -5.61 8.03
C CYS A 348 20.48 -6.90 7.84
N THR A 349 21.13 -8.01 7.47
CA THR A 349 20.47 -9.33 7.37
C THR A 349 19.98 -9.83 8.73
N ILE A 350 20.71 -9.57 9.83
CA ILE A 350 20.27 -9.88 11.19
C ILE A 350 19.05 -9.03 11.57
N ALA A 351 19.14 -7.71 11.43
CA ALA A 351 18.03 -6.79 11.71
C ALA A 351 16.76 -7.14 10.91
N SER A 352 16.89 -7.38 9.60
CA SER A 352 15.77 -7.77 8.73
C SER A 352 15.09 -9.07 9.17
N ARG A 353 15.84 -10.03 9.74
CA ARG A 353 15.29 -11.27 10.28
C ARG A 353 14.57 -11.03 11.61
N ILE A 354 15.13 -10.19 12.49
CA ILE A 354 14.48 -9.79 13.74
C ILE A 354 13.14 -9.11 13.43
N ASP A 355 13.11 -8.09 12.56
CA ASP A 355 11.89 -7.39 12.15
C ASP A 355 10.86 -8.35 11.49
N CYS A 356 11.31 -9.22 10.58
CA CYS A 356 10.45 -10.15 9.85
C CYS A 356 9.82 -11.25 10.72
N PHE A 357 10.47 -11.68 11.80
CA PHE A 357 10.00 -12.82 12.62
C PHE A 357 9.49 -12.43 14.02
N SER A 358 9.84 -11.26 14.56
CA SER A 358 9.36 -10.82 15.89
C SER A 358 7.92 -10.32 15.86
N GLU A 359 7.03 -10.90 16.67
CA GLU A 359 5.60 -10.52 16.74
C GLU A 359 5.39 -9.03 17.09
N LEU A 360 6.24 -8.50 17.97
CA LEU A 360 6.34 -7.09 18.32
C LEU A 360 7.77 -6.63 18.02
N PRO A 361 8.03 -5.88 16.93
CA PRO A 361 9.35 -5.34 16.66
C PRO A 361 9.64 -4.16 17.60
N THR A 362 10.87 -4.08 18.09
CA THR A 362 11.38 -3.04 19.00
C THR A 362 12.63 -2.41 18.39
N SER A 363 12.93 -1.14 18.63
CA SER A 363 14.12 -0.46 18.04
C SER A 363 15.46 -0.95 18.60
N VAL A 364 15.44 -1.42 19.86
CA VAL A 364 16.62 -1.70 20.70
C VAL A 364 17.70 -2.53 20.00
N PHE A 365 17.34 -3.58 19.23
CA PHE A 365 18.36 -4.36 18.53
C PHE A 365 19.02 -3.55 17.41
N GLY A 366 18.28 -2.73 16.66
CA GLY A 366 18.80 -1.86 15.60
C GLY A 366 19.75 -0.81 16.16
N ASP A 367 19.42 -0.22 17.30
CA ASP A 367 20.25 0.77 17.99
C ASP A 367 21.58 0.14 18.47
N LYS A 368 21.54 -1.03 19.14
CA LYS A 368 22.75 -1.77 19.55
C LYS A 368 23.55 -2.32 18.36
N LEU A 369 22.89 -2.73 17.27
CA LEU A 369 23.55 -3.15 16.02
C LEU A 369 24.21 -1.97 15.31
N ARG A 370 23.68 -0.75 15.48
CA ARG A 370 24.23 0.50 14.97
C ARG A 370 25.46 0.93 15.76
N GLU A 371 25.39 0.92 17.09
CA GLU A 371 26.55 1.12 17.99
C GLU A 371 27.72 0.23 17.57
N GLN A 372 27.48 -1.07 17.33
CA GLN A 372 28.49 -2.03 16.86
C GLN A 372 29.05 -1.72 15.46
N VAL A 373 28.37 -0.95 14.61
CA VAL A 373 28.89 -0.47 13.32
C VAL A 373 29.71 0.82 13.50
N GLU A 374 29.31 1.69 14.44
CA GLU A 374 30.07 2.90 14.80
C GLU A 374 31.37 2.53 15.56
N GLU A 375 31.35 1.60 16.53
CA GLU A 375 32.56 0.99 17.13
C GLU A 375 33.46 0.31 16.08
N ARG A 376 32.86 -0.29 15.05
CA ARG A 376 33.65 -0.94 13.99
C ARG A 376 34.19 0.04 12.96
N LEU A 377 33.63 1.26 12.87
CA LEU A 377 34.18 2.36 12.09
C LEU A 377 35.36 2.98 12.84
N SER A 378 35.21 3.32 14.12
CA SER A 378 36.29 3.89 14.94
C SER A 378 37.49 2.94 15.05
N PHE A 379 37.30 1.62 15.19
CA PHE A 379 38.40 0.64 15.09
C PHE A 379 39.28 0.79 13.82
N TYR A 380 38.71 1.25 12.71
CA TYR A 380 39.46 1.46 11.46
C TYR A 380 40.11 2.85 11.35
N GLU A 381 39.93 3.71 12.36
CA GLU A 381 40.41 5.09 12.44
C GLU A 381 41.38 5.28 13.63
N THR A 382 41.04 4.77 14.81
CA THR A 382 41.84 4.82 16.06
C THR A 382 42.57 3.52 16.39
N GLY A 383 41.99 2.37 16.01
CA GLY A 383 42.50 1.03 16.36
C GLY A 383 41.83 0.36 17.56
N ASP A 384 40.91 1.04 18.26
CA ASP A 384 40.28 0.55 19.50
C ASP A 384 39.45 -0.72 19.29
N VAL A 385 39.75 -1.77 20.06
CA VAL A 385 39.14 -3.10 19.87
C VAL A 385 37.64 -3.06 20.22
N PRO A 386 36.73 -3.33 19.25
CA PRO A 386 35.29 -3.23 19.48
C PRO A 386 34.76 -4.35 20.37
N ARG A 387 33.60 -4.13 21.00
CA ARG A 387 32.99 -5.06 21.95
C ARG A 387 32.64 -6.40 21.29
N LYS A 388 32.68 -7.47 22.08
CA LYS A 388 32.24 -8.79 21.65
C LYS A 388 30.74 -8.78 21.37
N ASN A 389 30.36 -9.11 20.14
CA ASN A 389 28.96 -9.19 19.69
C ASN A 389 28.08 -10.06 20.59
N VAL A 390 28.64 -11.09 21.23
CA VAL A 390 27.91 -11.99 22.14
C VAL A 390 27.35 -11.24 23.34
N ASP A 391 28.08 -10.27 23.88
CA ASP A 391 27.74 -9.65 25.17
C ASP A 391 26.79 -8.48 24.99
N VAL A 392 27.03 -7.62 24.00
CA VAL A 392 26.08 -6.57 23.57
C VAL A 392 24.75 -7.17 23.11
N MET A 393 24.73 -8.37 22.51
CA MET A 393 23.45 -9.04 22.17
C MET A 393 22.73 -9.62 23.41
N LYS A 394 23.43 -9.98 24.50
CA LYS A 394 22.78 -10.34 25.78
C LYS A 394 22.15 -9.13 26.44
N GLU A 395 22.83 -7.97 26.40
CA GLU A 395 22.31 -6.69 26.87
C GLU A 395 21.05 -6.30 26.08
N ALA A 396 21.14 -6.33 24.74
CA ALA A 396 20.01 -6.05 23.85
C ALA A 396 18.80 -6.98 24.10
N VAL A 397 19.00 -8.28 24.38
CA VAL A 397 17.91 -9.21 24.71
C VAL A 397 17.24 -8.86 26.04
N LYS A 398 17.98 -8.42 27.07
CA LYS A 398 17.40 -7.96 28.34
C LYS A 398 16.56 -6.70 28.11
N GLU A 399 17.17 -5.64 27.59
CA GLU A 399 16.52 -4.35 27.32
C GLU A 399 15.29 -4.51 26.42
N ALA A 400 15.39 -5.32 25.35
CA ALA A 400 14.25 -5.59 24.48
C ALA A 400 13.15 -6.42 25.15
N SER A 401 13.47 -7.28 26.13
CA SER A 401 12.46 -8.02 26.90
C SER A 401 11.68 -7.11 27.85
N ASP A 402 12.35 -6.16 28.49
CA ASP A 402 11.73 -5.14 29.36
C ASP A 402 10.85 -4.18 28.54
N VAL A 403 11.38 -3.67 27.42
CA VAL A 403 10.63 -2.83 26.47
C VAL A 403 9.45 -3.59 25.84
N ALA A 404 9.60 -4.88 25.51
CA ALA A 404 8.49 -5.69 25.04
C ALA A 404 7.43 -5.96 26.12
N ALA A 405 7.82 -6.12 27.38
CA ALA A 405 6.90 -6.23 28.51
C ALA A 405 6.14 -4.93 28.76
N GLU A 406 6.81 -3.78 28.67
CA GLU A 406 6.18 -2.46 28.68
C GLU A 406 5.19 -2.30 27.52
N LEU A 407 5.58 -2.64 26.29
CA LEU A 407 4.72 -2.52 25.11
C LEU A 407 3.50 -3.42 25.21
N LYS A 408 3.64 -4.68 25.67
CA LYS A 408 2.51 -5.57 25.97
C LYS A 408 1.58 -4.96 27.02
N ARG A 409 2.12 -4.46 28.15
CA ARG A 409 1.33 -3.75 29.18
C ARG A 409 0.61 -2.49 28.63
N LYS A 410 1.25 -1.74 27.73
CA LYS A 410 0.68 -0.54 27.08
C LYS A 410 -0.41 -0.91 26.06
N LEU A 411 -0.23 -1.98 25.29
CA LEU A 411 -1.23 -2.53 24.36
C LEU A 411 -2.45 -3.09 25.11
N GLU A 412 -2.24 -3.93 26.13
CA GLU A 412 -3.33 -4.42 26.98
C GLU A 412 -4.13 -3.28 27.62
N LYS A 413 -3.47 -2.22 28.10
CA LYS A 413 -4.15 -1.03 28.64
C LYS A 413 -4.97 -0.31 27.57
N LYS A 414 -4.49 -0.24 26.32
CA LYS A 414 -5.25 0.31 25.18
C LYS A 414 -6.44 -0.57 24.79
N GLU A 415 -6.29 -1.89 24.73
CA GLU A 415 -7.39 -2.83 24.45
C GLU A 415 -8.43 -2.84 25.57
N LYS A 416 -8.02 -2.89 26.84
CA LYS A 416 -8.91 -2.78 28.00
C LYS A 416 -9.65 -1.42 28.04
N LYS A 417 -9.07 -0.35 27.49
CA LYS A 417 -9.79 0.93 27.24
C LYS A 417 -10.76 0.83 26.06
N ARG A 418 -10.37 0.27 24.91
CA ARG A 418 -11.25 0.06 23.75
C ARG A 418 -12.47 -0.78 24.08
N LEU A 419 -12.28 -1.94 24.70
CA LEU A 419 -13.35 -2.85 25.13
C LEU A 419 -14.30 -2.19 26.14
N LYS A 420 -13.81 -1.26 26.97
CA LYS A 420 -14.67 -0.43 27.84
C LYS A 420 -15.46 0.63 27.05
N ARG A 421 -14.88 1.24 26.01
CA ARG A 421 -15.57 2.22 25.14
C ARG A 421 -16.63 1.54 24.28
N GLU A 422 -16.31 0.39 23.68
CA GLU A 422 -17.24 -0.45 22.90
C GLU A 422 -18.38 -1.01 23.76
N LYS A 423 -18.11 -1.44 25.01
CA LYS A 423 -19.16 -1.82 25.97
C LYS A 423 -19.98 -0.63 26.50
N LYS A 424 -19.48 0.60 26.43
CA LYS A 424 -20.28 1.81 26.69
C LYS A 424 -21.20 2.13 25.51
N LEU A 425 -20.69 2.15 24.27
CA LEU A 425 -21.52 2.36 23.07
C LEU A 425 -22.65 1.34 23.01
N LYS A 426 -22.36 0.04 23.15
CA LYS A 426 -23.40 -1.02 23.12
C LYS A 426 -24.43 -0.94 24.26
N LYS A 427 -24.15 -0.21 25.35
CA LYS A 427 -25.14 0.12 26.38
C LYS A 427 -26.01 1.32 26.02
N LEU A 428 -25.45 2.32 25.32
CA LEU A 428 -26.19 3.46 24.78
C LEU A 428 -27.09 3.01 23.62
N GLU A 429 -26.61 2.11 22.76
CA GLU A 429 -27.38 1.51 21.65
C GLU A 429 -28.52 0.59 22.13
N THR A 430 -28.51 0.11 23.39
CA THR A 430 -29.57 -0.74 23.96
C THR A 430 -30.52 0.00 24.90
N ASN A 431 -30.07 1.07 25.56
CA ASN A 431 -30.94 2.03 26.25
C ASN A 431 -31.40 3.11 25.27
N GLY A 432 -32.43 2.81 24.47
CA GLY A 432 -33.01 3.72 23.49
C GLY A 432 -33.81 4.87 24.11
N GLU A 433 -33.12 5.84 24.72
CA GLU A 433 -33.68 7.14 25.11
C GLU A 433 -33.05 8.23 24.23
N ALA A 434 -33.89 8.98 23.51
CA ALA A 434 -33.44 10.11 22.70
C ALA A 434 -33.37 11.37 23.57
N ASN A 435 -32.21 12.03 23.60
CA ASN A 435 -32.11 13.44 23.99
C ASN A 435 -30.94 14.12 23.25
N SER A 436 -31.14 15.37 22.84
CA SER A 436 -30.37 16.06 21.81
C SER A 436 -29.15 16.84 22.30
N ASP A 437 -28.63 16.51 23.49
CA ASP A 437 -27.54 17.27 24.14
C ASP A 437 -26.15 16.59 24.03
N ALA A 438 -26.08 15.37 23.50
CA ALA A 438 -24.84 14.57 23.46
C ALA A 438 -23.87 14.93 22.32
N GLU A 439 -24.31 15.65 21.28
CA GLU A 439 -23.46 16.01 20.14
C GLU A 439 -22.50 17.18 20.45
N ALA A 440 -22.78 17.97 21.51
CA ALA A 440 -21.88 19.02 21.98
C ALA A 440 -20.61 18.48 22.65
N GLU A 441 -20.74 17.53 23.60
CA GLU A 441 -19.58 16.93 24.28
C GLU A 441 -18.72 16.05 23.35
N ALA A 442 -19.27 15.61 22.21
CA ALA A 442 -18.52 14.88 21.20
C ALA A 442 -17.51 15.78 20.45
N ALA A 443 -17.82 17.07 20.27
CA ALA A 443 -17.01 18.01 19.49
C ALA A 443 -15.82 18.60 20.28
N GLU A 444 -15.99 18.91 21.57
CA GLU A 444 -14.90 19.49 22.37
C GLU A 444 -13.78 18.48 22.70
N ALA A 445 -14.01 17.18 22.48
CA ALA A 445 -13.05 16.12 22.78
C ALA A 445 -11.92 15.93 21.73
N GLU A 446 -11.94 16.63 20.58
CA GLU A 446 -10.90 16.51 19.54
C GLU A 446 -9.77 17.56 19.64
N ASN A 447 -9.97 18.67 20.38
CA ASN A 447 -8.94 19.70 20.59
C ASN A 447 -8.43 19.71 22.04
N GLY A 448 -7.34 18.98 22.32
CA GLY A 448 -6.83 18.84 23.70
C GLY A 448 -5.43 18.25 23.82
N ALA A 449 -4.43 18.85 23.17
CA ALA A 449 -3.05 18.36 23.19
C ALA A 449 -1.96 19.46 23.11
N GLU A 450 -2.15 20.64 23.72
CA GLU A 450 -1.05 21.57 24.00
C GLU A 450 -1.33 22.43 25.25
N GLU A 451 -0.32 23.14 25.78
CA GLU A 451 -0.23 23.49 27.21
C GLU A 451 -0.22 25.00 27.54
N THR A 452 -1.08 25.41 28.49
CA THR A 452 -0.97 26.61 29.38
C THR A 452 -1.37 28.01 28.77
N PRO A 453 -1.46 29.15 29.53
CA PRO A 453 -2.80 29.60 29.96
C PRO A 453 -3.12 31.12 30.03
N ALA A 454 -4.41 31.43 30.30
CA ALA A 454 -4.98 32.73 30.75
C ALA A 454 -5.26 33.82 29.66
N LYS A 455 -6.11 34.86 29.84
CA LYS A 455 -6.59 35.53 31.07
C LYS A 455 -7.86 36.42 30.86
N LYS A 456 -8.93 36.19 31.66
CA LYS A 456 -9.98 37.15 32.16
C LYS A 456 -10.88 38.03 31.21
N LYS A 457 -12.21 37.82 31.33
CA LYS A 457 -13.31 38.83 31.58
C LYS A 457 -13.68 39.84 30.43
N LYS A 458 -14.89 40.44 30.31
CA LYS A 458 -16.14 40.50 31.13
C LYS A 458 -17.40 41.00 30.33
N LYS A 459 -18.59 40.45 30.66
CA LYS A 459 -19.96 41.08 30.76
C LYS A 459 -20.63 41.89 29.60
N ARG A 460 -21.89 41.46 29.30
CA ARG A 460 -23.14 42.21 28.91
C ARG A 460 -23.17 42.91 27.53
N LYS A 461 -24.20 42.88 26.67
CA LYS A 461 -25.68 42.55 26.66
C LYS A 461 -26.60 43.79 26.60
N SER A 462 -27.43 43.88 25.53
CA SER A 462 -28.62 44.76 25.29
C SER A 462 -28.37 46.28 25.28
N GLU A 463 -29.04 47.16 24.52
CA GLU A 463 -30.07 47.14 23.42
C GLU A 463 -29.96 48.54 22.71
N ALA A 464 -29.89 48.69 21.38
CA ALA A 464 -30.96 48.76 20.35
C ALA A 464 -31.52 50.19 20.02
N VAL A 465 -31.93 50.41 18.76
CA VAL A 465 -32.80 51.50 18.18
C VAL A 465 -32.19 52.86 17.70
N GLU A 466 -32.08 52.98 16.35
CA GLU A 466 -32.41 54.13 15.42
C GLU A 466 -31.77 55.55 15.59
N ALA A 467 -31.80 56.52 14.64
CA ALA A 467 -32.54 56.70 13.36
C ALA A 467 -31.81 57.62 12.32
N VAL A 468 -32.48 57.93 11.19
CA VAL A 468 -32.15 58.93 10.11
C VAL A 468 -31.01 58.53 9.15
N ALA A 469 -31.15 58.26 7.84
CA ALA A 469 -32.22 58.34 6.80
C ALA A 469 -32.33 59.64 5.97
N GLU A 470 -31.97 59.57 4.67
CA GLU A 470 -32.46 60.45 3.59
C GLU A 470 -32.34 59.78 2.20
N GLN A 471 -33.33 59.97 1.32
CA GLN A 471 -33.42 59.57 -0.11
C GLN A 471 -34.37 60.58 -0.81
N PRO A 472 -34.19 60.91 -2.11
CA PRO A 472 -34.97 60.30 -3.21
C PRO A 472 -34.22 60.29 -4.59
N GLU A 473 -34.71 59.83 -5.75
CA GLU A 473 -35.67 58.78 -6.22
C GLU A 473 -35.44 58.60 -7.76
N GLY A 474 -36.05 57.59 -8.41
CA GLY A 474 -36.22 57.64 -9.88
C GLY A 474 -36.49 56.34 -10.68
N ASN A 475 -37.73 55.82 -10.64
CA ASN A 475 -38.37 54.87 -11.61
C ASN A 475 -37.69 53.50 -11.91
N GLY A 476 -38.38 52.46 -12.40
CA GLY A 476 -39.82 52.27 -12.69
C GLY A 476 -40.12 50.87 -13.29
N MET A 477 -41.29 50.29 -12.97
CA MET A 477 -41.82 48.94 -13.30
C MET A 477 -42.26 48.75 -14.79
N GLU A 478 -42.82 47.62 -15.30
CA GLU A 478 -43.45 46.38 -14.75
C GLU A 478 -42.80 45.08 -15.33
N GLN A 479 -43.39 43.90 -15.64
CA GLN A 479 -44.75 43.29 -15.71
C GLN A 479 -44.63 41.75 -15.81
N ALA A 480 -45.51 40.83 -15.35
CA ALA A 480 -46.51 40.76 -14.26
C ALA A 480 -46.93 39.28 -13.99
N ASP A 481 -47.77 39.07 -12.96
CA ASP A 481 -48.33 37.82 -12.37
C ASP A 481 -49.44 37.08 -13.21
N PRO A 482 -50.17 36.02 -12.74
CA PRO A 482 -49.82 34.82 -11.92
C PRO A 482 -50.56 33.47 -12.26
N SER A 483 -50.15 32.37 -11.59
CA SER A 483 -51.02 31.33 -10.95
C SER A 483 -51.57 30.03 -11.65
N LYS A 484 -51.72 28.99 -10.78
CA LYS A 484 -52.73 27.87 -10.74
C LYS A 484 -52.59 26.59 -11.61
N LYS A 485 -53.13 25.48 -11.04
CA LYS A 485 -53.04 24.06 -11.49
C LYS A 485 -54.24 23.61 -12.35
N LYS A 486 -54.02 22.83 -13.44
CA LYS A 486 -54.50 21.42 -13.65
C LYS A 486 -54.62 20.92 -15.13
N LYS A 487 -53.86 19.84 -15.44
CA LYS A 487 -54.31 18.54 -16.04
C LYS A 487 -54.67 18.43 -17.56
N LYS A 488 -54.36 17.24 -18.14
CA LYS A 488 -54.56 16.71 -19.53
C LYS A 488 -53.43 17.09 -20.52
N ARG A 489 -53.04 16.23 -21.49
CA ARG A 489 -53.42 14.82 -21.81
C ARG A 489 -52.27 14.06 -22.52
N LYS A 490 -52.36 12.72 -22.57
CA LYS A 490 -51.50 11.82 -23.38
C LYS A 490 -51.89 11.85 -24.87
N SER A 491 -50.98 11.38 -25.71
CA SER A 491 -51.27 10.59 -26.92
C SER A 491 -50.37 9.34 -26.90
N ASP A 492 -50.92 8.18 -27.21
CA ASP A 492 -50.27 6.86 -27.19
C ASP A 492 -50.17 6.26 -28.61
N ALA A 493 -49.34 5.23 -28.80
CA ALA A 493 -49.41 4.30 -29.93
C ALA A 493 -48.82 2.92 -29.56
N ASP A 494 -49.52 1.84 -29.90
CA ASP A 494 -49.18 0.41 -29.73
C ASP A 494 -48.15 -0.08 -30.80
N GLY A 495 -47.60 -1.30 -30.80
CA GLY A 495 -47.63 -2.45 -29.87
C GLY A 495 -47.64 -3.82 -30.58
N VAL A 496 -46.92 -4.84 -30.04
CA VAL A 496 -47.00 -6.31 -30.33
C VAL A 496 -46.56 -6.79 -31.74
N GLU A 497 -46.09 -8.02 -32.02
CA GLU A 497 -45.08 -8.94 -31.43
C GLU A 497 -44.73 -10.05 -32.48
N VAL A 498 -44.36 -11.29 -32.07
CA VAL A 498 -44.13 -12.51 -32.87
C VAL A 498 -42.81 -12.58 -33.69
N LYS A 499 -42.43 -13.81 -34.09
CA LYS A 499 -41.07 -14.33 -34.43
C LYS A 499 -40.84 -14.63 -35.93
N MET A 500 -39.57 -15.01 -36.22
CA MET A 500 -39.09 -15.87 -37.33
C MET A 500 -39.07 -15.20 -38.73
N GLU A 501 -38.17 -15.56 -39.67
CA GLU A 501 -37.17 -16.65 -39.70
C GLU A 501 -35.81 -16.20 -40.34
N GLU A 502 -35.02 -17.12 -40.89
CA GLU A 502 -33.57 -16.97 -41.19
C GLU A 502 -33.24 -16.41 -42.61
N PRO A 503 -31.95 -16.43 -43.03
CA PRO A 503 -31.51 -17.61 -43.79
C PRO A 503 -30.15 -18.23 -43.39
N GLU A 504 -30.07 -19.55 -43.62
CA GLU A 504 -28.86 -20.38 -43.75
C GLU A 504 -28.01 -19.93 -44.99
N ASP A 505 -26.78 -20.35 -45.29
CA ASP A 505 -25.78 -21.29 -44.70
C ASP A 505 -24.39 -20.85 -45.28
N ASN A 506 -23.18 -21.41 -45.04
CA ASN A 506 -22.75 -22.74 -44.61
C ASN A 506 -21.35 -22.67 -43.92
N ALA A 507 -20.82 -23.84 -43.49
CA ALA A 507 -19.59 -24.05 -42.70
C ALA A 507 -18.27 -23.94 -43.54
N THR A 508 -17.04 -24.21 -43.07
CA THR A 508 -16.56 -25.06 -41.94
C THR A 508 -15.08 -24.73 -41.59
N GLU A 509 -14.68 -24.84 -40.30
CA GLU A 509 -13.35 -25.28 -39.77
C GLU A 509 -12.02 -24.59 -40.26
N GLN A 510 -10.87 -24.60 -39.55
CA GLN A 510 -10.39 -25.22 -38.31
C GLN A 510 -9.27 -24.36 -37.61
N GLU A 511 -8.43 -24.96 -36.76
CA GLU A 511 -7.37 -24.42 -35.84
C GLU A 511 -6.24 -23.54 -36.48
N GLU A 512 -5.24 -22.91 -35.80
CA GLU A 512 -4.48 -23.27 -34.57
C GLU A 512 -3.74 -22.07 -33.88
N VAL A 513 -2.85 -22.33 -32.91
CA VAL A 513 -2.24 -21.36 -31.97
C VAL A 513 -0.70 -21.24 -32.12
N PRO A 514 -0.11 -20.02 -32.21
CA PRO A 514 1.34 -19.86 -32.28
C PRO A 514 2.04 -19.93 -30.90
N LYS A 515 2.57 -21.11 -30.52
CA LYS A 515 3.50 -21.29 -29.38
C LYS A 515 4.86 -21.87 -29.82
N LYS A 516 5.84 -21.03 -30.16
CA LYS A 516 7.22 -21.51 -30.46
C LYS A 516 7.99 -21.93 -29.19
N LYS A 517 8.31 -23.23 -29.08
CA LYS A 517 9.30 -23.82 -28.14
C LYS A 517 10.40 -24.58 -28.90
N LYS A 518 11.63 -24.59 -28.37
CA LYS A 518 12.83 -25.21 -29.01
C LYS A 518 12.97 -26.73 -28.79
N LYS A 519 13.33 -27.43 -29.88
CA LYS A 519 14.31 -28.56 -30.02
C LYS A 519 15.09 -28.32 -31.34
N LEU A 520 16.33 -28.74 -31.66
CA LEU A 520 17.39 -29.58 -31.04
C LEU A 520 17.49 -31.03 -31.62
N LYS A 521 18.38 -31.22 -32.62
CA LYS A 521 19.13 -32.47 -32.97
C LYS A 521 20.57 -32.12 -33.40
N THR A 522 21.42 -33.11 -33.74
CA THR A 522 22.82 -33.15 -33.23
C THR A 522 23.94 -33.74 -34.13
N GLU A 523 23.76 -34.05 -35.41
CA GLU A 523 24.81 -34.67 -36.27
C GLU A 523 25.60 -33.62 -37.09
N LYS A 524 26.94 -33.62 -37.30
CA LYS A 524 27.99 -34.65 -37.59
C LYS A 524 27.97 -35.16 -39.06
N VAL A 525 29.04 -35.16 -39.88
CA VAL A 525 30.47 -34.71 -39.77
C VAL A 525 31.00 -34.26 -41.18
N ASP A 526 32.25 -33.78 -41.28
CA ASP A 526 33.15 -33.65 -42.47
C ASP A 526 32.84 -32.55 -43.51
N GLY A 527 33.81 -31.89 -44.19
CA GLY A 527 35.28 -31.96 -44.18
C GLY A 527 35.98 -30.68 -44.75
N GLU A 528 37.32 -30.66 -44.83
CA GLU A 528 38.22 -29.51 -45.15
C GLU A 528 38.53 -29.36 -46.69
N PRO A 529 39.50 -28.54 -47.23
CA PRO A 529 40.45 -27.57 -46.63
C PRO A 529 40.72 -26.24 -47.41
N ALA A 530 41.75 -25.48 -46.97
CA ALA A 530 42.50 -24.39 -47.64
C ALA A 530 41.81 -23.02 -47.85
N THR A 531 42.42 -21.85 -47.57
CA THR A 531 43.65 -21.41 -46.82
C THR A 531 43.32 -20.02 -46.17
N GLU A 532 44.16 -19.02 -45.82
CA GLU A 532 45.59 -18.69 -45.96
C GLU A 532 46.03 -17.58 -44.94
N THR A 533 47.34 -17.29 -44.84
CA THR A 533 47.92 -16.21 -43.98
C THR A 533 49.21 -15.64 -44.59
N PRO A 534 49.58 -14.37 -44.34
CA PRO A 534 50.58 -14.10 -43.27
C PRO A 534 50.36 -12.76 -42.49
N GLU A 535 51.23 -12.47 -41.51
CA GLU A 535 51.13 -11.34 -40.57
C GLU A 535 52.21 -10.24 -40.74
N MET A 536 51.97 -9.08 -40.07
CA MET A 536 52.99 -8.13 -39.54
C MET A 536 53.76 -7.23 -40.57
N PRO A 537 54.49 -6.13 -40.17
CA PRO A 537 55.12 -5.88 -38.86
C PRO A 537 55.06 -4.46 -38.23
N VAL A 538 55.80 -4.35 -37.13
CA VAL A 538 55.94 -3.26 -36.13
C VAL A 538 56.70 -2.01 -36.63
N SER A 539 56.45 -0.85 -36.01
CA SER A 539 57.51 0.16 -35.81
C SER A 539 57.44 0.84 -34.43
N GLY A 540 58.56 1.39 -33.95
CA GLY A 540 58.66 2.12 -32.68
C GLY A 540 60.05 2.75 -32.48
N LYS A 541 60.16 3.77 -31.60
CA LYS A 541 61.44 4.46 -31.31
C LYS A 541 61.72 4.62 -29.81
N LYS A 542 63.00 4.47 -29.45
CA LYS A 542 63.54 4.48 -28.08
C LYS A 542 63.82 5.91 -27.58
N LYS A 543 63.81 6.10 -26.25
CA LYS A 543 64.90 6.79 -25.53
C LYS A 543 64.99 6.28 -24.07
N LYS A 544 66.18 6.34 -23.48
CA LYS A 544 66.55 5.67 -22.21
C LYS A 544 67.62 6.49 -21.45
N LYS A 545 67.33 6.89 -20.22
CA LYS A 545 68.21 7.49 -19.18
C LYS A 545 67.41 7.53 -17.86
N LYS A 546 67.99 7.53 -16.66
CA LYS A 546 69.14 6.78 -16.09
C LYS A 546 68.90 6.76 -14.54
N ALA A 547 69.61 5.93 -13.78
CA ALA A 547 69.38 5.73 -12.34
C ALA A 547 70.23 6.66 -11.43
N ALA A 548 70.16 6.39 -10.12
CA ALA A 548 70.57 7.20 -8.95
C ALA A 548 69.48 8.21 -8.52
N GLU A 549 69.17 8.36 -7.22
CA GLU A 549 69.70 7.70 -6.01
C GLU A 549 68.55 7.23 -5.10
#